data_AF-S8DCW7-F1
#
_entry.id   AF-S8DCW7-F1
#
_cell.length_a   1.000
_cell.length_b   1.000
_cell.length_c   1.000
_cell.angle_alpha   90.00
_cell.angle_beta   90.00
_cell.angle_gamma   90.00
#
_symmetry.space_group_name_H-M   'P 1'
#
loop_
_entity.id
_entity.type
_entity.pdbx_description
1 polymer ?
#
loop_
_entity_poly.entity_id
_entity_poly.type
_entity_poly.pdbx_seq_one_letter_code
_entity_poly.pdbx_strand_id
1 'polypeptide(L)'
;RNLICSYCNVIQPPRAKHCHDCDRCVLQFDHHCVWLGTCVGQGNHCLFWWYICEEAALCLWTCFLYTGYLAFNASKTWLEAVIIIVVLIALSISLIFLLLLLLFHSYLVMTNQTTYEIVRRRRIWYMR
;
A
#
# COMPACT_ATOMS: atom_id res chain seq x y z
N ARG A 1 -6.92 24.38 12.88
CA ARG A 1 -5.98 24.10 11.77
C ARG A 1 -5.98 25.34 10.90
N ASN A 2 -4.82 25.95 10.62
CA ASN A 2 -4.76 27.00 9.60
C ASN A 2 -5.17 26.37 8.26
N LEU A 3 -6.19 26.96 7.62
CA LEU A 3 -6.66 26.51 6.31
C LEU A 3 -5.59 26.77 5.24
N ILE A 4 -4.68 27.70 5.47
CA ILE A 4 -3.60 28.04 4.55
C ILE A 4 -2.38 27.15 4.81
N CYS A 5 -1.85 26.55 3.75
CA CYS A 5 -0.54 25.91 3.77
C CYS A 5 0.57 26.97 3.71
N SER A 6 1.42 27.04 4.72
CA SER A 6 2.55 27.99 4.77
C SER A 6 3.66 27.71 3.75
N TYR A 7 3.74 26.50 3.22
CA TYR A 7 4.77 26.10 2.26
C TYR A 7 4.32 26.43 0.82
N CYS A 8 3.09 26.05 0.48
CA CYS A 8 2.55 26.26 -0.86
C CYS A 8 1.83 27.61 -1.03
N ASN A 9 1.58 28.36 0.06
CA ASN A 9 0.78 29.60 0.07
C ASN A 9 -0.61 29.46 -0.58
N VAL A 10 -1.25 28.31 -0.38
CA VAL A 10 -2.62 28.02 -0.87
C VAL A 10 -3.56 27.66 0.27
N ILE A 11 -4.84 27.94 0.08
CA ILE A 11 -5.90 27.43 0.96
C ILE A 11 -6.04 25.93 0.70
N GLN A 12 -5.81 25.11 1.74
CA GLN A 12 -6.04 23.68 1.74
C GLN A 12 -7.54 23.40 1.86
N PRO A 13 -8.18 22.78 0.86
CA PRO A 13 -9.55 22.31 1.01
C PRO A 13 -9.62 21.21 2.09
N PRO A 14 -10.83 20.85 2.54
CA PRO A 14 -11.01 19.73 3.47
C PRO A 14 -10.27 18.47 2.99
N ARG A 15 -9.73 17.70 3.94
CA ARG A 15 -8.96 16.46 3.71
C ARG A 15 -7.63 16.62 2.95
N ALA A 16 -7.28 17.81 2.47
CA ALA A 16 -5.97 18.05 1.87
C ALA A 16 -4.86 18.18 2.93
N LYS A 17 -3.61 17.90 2.54
CA LYS A 17 -2.42 18.05 3.39
C LYS A 17 -1.18 18.30 2.53
N HIS A 18 -0.24 19.09 3.04
CA HIS A 18 1.08 19.22 2.44
C HIS A 18 1.94 18.00 2.81
N CYS A 19 2.58 17.41 1.81
CA CYS A 19 3.61 16.39 1.98
C CYS A 19 4.96 17.04 1.74
N HIS A 20 5.84 16.97 2.73
CA HIS A 20 7.19 17.52 2.64
C HIS A 20 8.07 16.75 1.65
N ASP A 21 7.89 15.43 1.58
CA ASP A 21 8.68 14.56 0.68
C ASP A 21 8.37 14.82 -0.80
N CYS A 22 7.12 15.17 -1.13
CA CYS A 22 6.70 15.52 -2.49
C CYS A 22 6.64 17.04 -2.74
N ASP A 23 6.95 17.85 -1.72
CA ASP A 23 6.86 19.32 -1.70
C ASP A 23 5.57 19.89 -2.35
N ARG A 24 4.42 19.28 -2.04
CA ARG A 24 3.13 19.70 -2.59
C ARG A 24 1.95 19.40 -1.69
N CYS A 25 0.90 20.20 -1.84
CA CYS A 25 -0.41 19.89 -1.27
C CYS A 25 -1.09 18.78 -2.07
N VAL A 26 -1.57 17.76 -1.37
CA VAL A 26 -2.27 16.60 -1.94
C VAL A 26 -3.70 16.60 -1.42
N LEU A 27 -4.66 16.51 -2.36
CA LEU A 27 -6.09 16.38 -2.06
C LEU A 27 -6.41 15.00 -1.50
N GLN A 28 -7.34 14.93 -0.54
CA GLN A 28 -7.69 13.71 0.21
C GLN A 28 -6.45 12.89 0.56
N PHE A 29 -5.49 13.53 1.24
CA PHE A 29 -4.21 12.91 1.53
C PHE A 29 -4.38 11.64 2.35
N ASP A 30 -3.82 10.53 1.85
CA ASP A 30 -3.78 9.25 2.56
C ASP A 30 -2.43 9.06 3.24
N HIS A 31 -1.37 8.93 2.46
CA HIS A 31 0.00 8.85 2.96
C HIS A 31 1.02 9.20 1.85
N HIS A 32 2.27 9.42 2.25
CA HIS A 32 3.40 9.35 1.31
C HIS A 32 3.87 7.90 1.29
N CYS A 33 3.75 7.25 0.13
CA CYS A 33 4.15 5.85 -0.02
C CYS A 33 5.64 5.80 -0.37
N VAL A 34 6.46 5.35 0.58
CA VAL A 34 7.91 5.20 0.36
C VAL A 34 8.23 4.19 -0.74
N TRP A 35 7.37 3.19 -0.94
CA TRP A 35 7.55 2.16 -1.97
C TRP A 35 7.31 2.68 -3.39
N LEU A 36 6.38 3.63 -3.54
CA LEU A 36 6.07 4.24 -4.84
C LEU A 36 6.80 5.57 -5.06
N GLY A 37 7.50 6.08 -4.04
CA GLY A 37 8.15 7.40 -4.09
C GLY A 37 7.18 8.56 -4.33
N THR A 38 5.89 8.40 -4.03
CA THR A 38 4.86 9.39 -4.29
C THR A 38 3.73 9.33 -3.26
N CYS A 39 2.95 10.40 -3.17
CA CYS A 39 1.75 10.41 -2.34
C CYS A 39 0.63 9.58 -2.94
N VAL A 40 -0.10 8.91 -2.04
CA VAL A 40 -1.43 8.36 -2.29
C VAL A 40 -2.46 9.38 -1.79
N GLY A 41 -3.41 9.72 -2.64
CA GLY A 41 -4.50 10.65 -2.34
C GLY A 41 -5.57 10.60 -3.42
N GLN A 42 -6.37 11.66 -3.55
CA GLN A 42 -7.56 11.66 -4.40
C GLN A 42 -7.33 11.18 -5.85
N GLY A 43 -6.21 11.57 -6.46
CA GLY A 43 -5.92 11.27 -7.87
C GLY A 43 -5.49 9.82 -8.16
N ASN A 44 -5.08 9.05 -7.14
CA ASN A 44 -4.52 7.72 -7.33
C ASN A 44 -4.88 6.70 -6.24
N HIS A 45 -5.79 7.02 -5.30
CA HIS A 45 -6.15 6.09 -4.23
C HIS A 45 -6.76 4.78 -4.77
N CYS A 46 -7.60 4.86 -5.80
CA CYS A 46 -8.14 3.68 -6.48
C CYS A 46 -7.04 2.87 -7.18
N LEU A 47 -6.10 3.54 -7.85
CA LEU A 47 -4.97 2.88 -8.50
C LEU A 47 -4.06 2.20 -7.48
N PHE A 48 -3.86 2.80 -6.30
CA PHE A 48 -3.09 2.21 -5.21
C PHE A 48 -3.75 0.93 -4.67
N TRP A 49 -5.07 0.92 -4.54
CA TRP A 49 -5.79 -0.30 -4.15
C TRP A 49 -5.62 -1.42 -5.17
N TRP A 50 -5.77 -1.11 -6.47
CA TRP A 50 -5.53 -2.08 -7.54
C TRP A 50 -4.08 -2.55 -7.58
N TYR A 51 -3.11 -1.65 -7.38
CA TYR A 51 -1.70 -2.02 -7.26
C TYR A 51 -1.48 -3.08 -6.18
N ILE A 52 -2.03 -2.90 -4.97
CA ILE A 52 -1.91 -3.91 -3.90
C ILE A 52 -2.59 -5.23 -4.30
N CYS A 53 -3.74 -5.16 -4.96
CA CYS A 53 -4.47 -6.35 -5.41
C CYS A 53 -3.66 -7.15 -6.45
N GLU A 54 -3.10 -6.47 -7.45
CA GLU A 54 -2.25 -7.09 -8.48
C GLU A 54 -0.96 -7.66 -7.90
N GLU A 55 -0.29 -6.95 -6.98
CA GLU A 55 0.89 -7.46 -6.27
C GLU A 55 0.56 -8.73 -5.47
N ALA A 56 -0.58 -8.78 -4.78
CA ALA A 56 -1.02 -9.96 -4.06
C ALA A 56 -1.34 -11.13 -5.01
N ALA A 57 -1.99 -10.86 -6.14
CA ALA A 57 -2.29 -11.87 -7.16
C ALA A 57 -1.02 -12.43 -7.81
N LEU A 58 -0.07 -11.56 -8.17
CA LEU A 58 1.24 -11.95 -8.71
C LEU A 58 2.02 -12.80 -7.72
N CYS A 59 2.03 -12.41 -6.44
CA CYS A 59 2.70 -13.16 -5.39
C CYS A 59 2.09 -14.55 -5.22
N LEU A 60 0.75 -14.66 -5.19
CA LEU A 60 0.03 -15.93 -5.10
C LEU A 60 0.31 -16.82 -6.32
N TRP A 61 0.26 -16.26 -7.52
CA TRP A 61 0.55 -16.96 -8.77
C TRP A 61 1.99 -17.50 -8.78
N THR A 62 2.95 -16.70 -8.35
CA THR A 62 4.36 -17.10 -8.27
C THR A 62 4.57 -18.23 -7.24
N CYS A 63 3.91 -18.17 -6.08
CA CYS A 63 3.91 -19.26 -5.11
C CYS A 63 3.35 -20.56 -5.71
N PHE A 64 2.24 -20.48 -6.45
CA PHE A 64 1.65 -21.63 -7.13
C PHE A 64 2.62 -22.26 -8.15
N LEU A 65 3.27 -21.44 -8.98
CA LEU A 65 4.25 -21.93 -9.95
C LEU A 65 5.45 -22.62 -9.28
N TYR A 66 6.03 -22.02 -8.24
CA TYR A 66 7.22 -22.59 -7.57
C TYR A 66 6.91 -23.83 -6.75
N THR A 67 5.74 -23.89 -6.10
CA THR A 67 5.29 -25.11 -5.42
C THR A 67 5.05 -26.24 -6.43
N GLY A 68 4.44 -25.94 -7.58
CA GLY A 68 4.32 -26.87 -8.70
C GLY A 68 5.69 -27.36 -9.21
N TYR A 69 6.64 -26.46 -9.42
CA TYR A 69 7.99 -26.82 -9.83
C TYR A 69 8.68 -27.76 -8.83
N LEU A 70 8.60 -27.47 -7.52
CA LEU A 70 9.15 -28.34 -6.48
C LEU A 70 8.47 -29.72 -6.46
N ALA A 71 7.16 -29.78 -6.69
CA ALA A 71 6.41 -31.03 -6.68
C ALA A 71 6.73 -31.92 -7.89
N PHE A 72 6.81 -31.34 -9.10
CA PHE A 72 6.84 -32.12 -10.34
C PHE A 72 8.22 -32.25 -10.98
N ASN A 73 9.19 -31.38 -10.66
CA ASN A 73 10.53 -31.51 -11.24
C ASN A 73 11.41 -32.47 -10.42
N ALA A 74 11.59 -33.70 -10.90
CA ALA A 74 12.44 -34.71 -10.25
C ALA A 74 13.94 -34.47 -10.44
N SER A 75 14.35 -33.70 -11.45
CA SER A 75 15.77 -33.45 -11.75
C SER A 75 16.37 -32.22 -11.05
N LYS A 76 15.60 -31.57 -10.16
CA LYS A 76 16.04 -30.40 -9.39
C LYS A 76 17.22 -30.76 -8.48
N THR A 77 18.20 -29.87 -8.38
CA THR A 77 19.31 -30.05 -7.43
C THR A 77 18.90 -29.68 -6.01
N TRP A 78 19.66 -30.14 -5.02
CA TRP A 78 19.42 -29.74 -3.61
C TRP A 78 19.53 -28.22 -3.41
N LEU A 79 20.52 -27.58 -4.05
CA LEU A 79 20.71 -26.14 -3.95
C LEU A 79 19.53 -25.37 -4.57
N GLU A 80 19.06 -25.78 -5.74
CA GLU A 80 17.87 -25.21 -6.37
C GLU A 80 16.64 -25.31 -5.46
N ALA A 81 16.41 -26.50 -4.87
CA ALA A 81 15.29 -26.70 -3.95
C ALA A 81 15.37 -25.77 -2.73
N VAL A 82 16.55 -25.63 -2.12
CA VAL A 82 16.77 -24.73 -0.98
C VAL A 82 16.51 -23.27 -1.37
N ILE A 83 17.02 -22.81 -2.51
CA ILE A 83 16.80 -21.45 -3.00
C ILE A 83 15.30 -21.19 -3.19
N ILE A 84 14.58 -22.12 -3.84
CA ILE A 84 13.14 -21.97 -4.07
C ILE A 84 12.36 -21.96 -2.76
N ILE A 85 12.72 -22.80 -1.78
CA ILE A 85 12.09 -22.79 -0.46
C ILE A 85 12.29 -21.45 0.24
N VAL A 86 13.50 -20.88 0.21
CA VAL A 86 13.77 -19.55 0.79
C VAL A 86 12.93 -18.47 0.10
N VAL A 87 12.84 -18.50 -1.24
CA VAL A 87 12.01 -17.58 -2.01
C VAL A 87 10.53 -17.75 -1.65
N LEU A 88 10.02 -18.97 -1.52
CA LEU A 88 8.63 -19.25 -1.11
C LEU A 88 8.32 -18.73 0.30
N ILE A 89 9.26 -18.85 1.25
CA ILE A 89 9.10 -18.27 2.59
C ILE A 89 9.00 -16.75 2.50
N ALA A 90 9.89 -16.09 1.73
CA ALA A 90 9.85 -14.65 1.55
C ALA A 90 8.55 -14.19 0.88
N LEU A 91 8.12 -14.87 -0.19
CA LEU A 91 6.85 -14.59 -0.87
C LEU A 91 5.64 -14.80 0.06
N SER A 92 5.67 -15.82 0.92
CA SER A 92 4.58 -16.07 1.87
C SER A 92 4.45 -14.93 2.90
N ILE A 93 5.58 -14.43 3.40
CA ILE A 93 5.60 -13.28 4.31
C ILE A 93 5.08 -12.02 3.60
N SER A 94 5.55 -11.76 2.37
CA SER A 94 5.07 -10.63 1.56
C SER A 94 3.57 -10.74 1.26
N LEU A 95 3.06 -11.93 0.93
CA LEU A 95 1.65 -12.16 0.66
C LEU A 95 0.79 -11.86 1.89
N ILE A 96 1.20 -12.31 3.08
CA ILE A 96 0.48 -12.00 4.34
C ILE A 96 0.43 -10.48 4.55
N PHE A 97 1.55 -9.79 4.38
CA PHE A 97 1.60 -8.33 4.49
C PHE A 97 0.68 -7.63 3.48
N LEU A 98 0.72 -8.04 2.21
CA LEU A 98 -0.12 -7.49 1.13
C LEU A 98 -1.60 -7.71 1.39
N LEU A 99 -2.00 -8.89 1.88
CA LEU A 99 -3.39 -9.20 2.20
C LEU A 99 -3.90 -8.35 3.38
N LEU A 100 -3.10 -8.18 4.43
CA LEU A 100 -3.45 -7.29 5.55
C LEU A 100 -3.59 -5.83 5.08
N LEU A 101 -2.69 -5.37 4.22
CA LEU A 101 -2.74 -4.04 3.65
C LEU A 101 -3.97 -3.86 2.75
N LEU A 102 -4.30 -4.85 1.93
CA LEU A 102 -5.47 -4.85 1.06
C LEU A 102 -6.77 -4.81 1.87
N LEU A 103 -6.87 -5.62 2.94
CA LEU A 103 -8.01 -5.60 3.86
C LEU A 103 -8.18 -4.23 4.51
N PHE A 104 -7.09 -3.65 5.00
CA PHE A 104 -7.11 -2.32 5.60
C PHE A 104 -7.55 -1.23 4.61
N HIS A 105 -6.98 -1.19 3.40
CA HIS A 105 -7.38 -0.20 2.40
C HIS A 105 -8.78 -0.45 1.84
N SER A 106 -9.25 -1.70 1.80
CA SER A 106 -10.65 -2.01 1.47
C SER A 106 -11.59 -1.42 2.51
N TYR A 107 -11.28 -1.57 3.81
CA TYR A 107 -12.04 -0.95 4.89
C TYR A 107 -12.05 0.59 4.76
N LEU A 108 -10.91 1.20 4.45
CA LEU A 108 -10.82 2.65 4.23
C LEU A 108 -11.71 3.13 3.08
N VAL A 109 -11.67 2.45 1.94
CA VAL A 109 -12.52 2.76 0.78
C VAL A 109 -14.00 2.60 1.12
N MET A 110 -14.38 1.49 1.78
CA MET A 110 -15.77 1.22 2.17
C MET A 110 -16.32 2.23 3.18
N THR A 111 -15.46 2.81 4.03
CA THR A 111 -15.84 3.82 5.03
C THR A 111 -15.56 5.26 4.60
N ASN A 112 -15.09 5.47 3.37
CA ASN A 112 -14.68 6.77 2.82
C ASN A 112 -13.70 7.52 3.75
N GLN A 113 -12.76 6.78 4.35
CA GLN A 113 -11.72 7.32 5.23
C GLN A 113 -10.35 7.20 4.57
N THR A 114 -9.41 8.06 4.95
CA THR A 114 -7.99 7.89 4.63
C THR A 114 -7.21 7.40 5.85
N THR A 115 -6.06 6.77 5.62
CA THR A 115 -5.10 6.37 6.65
C THR A 115 -4.75 7.56 7.56
N TYR A 116 -4.49 8.72 6.96
CA TYR A 116 -4.23 9.95 7.69
C TYR A 116 -5.39 10.35 8.60
N GLU A 117 -6.62 10.22 8.14
CA GLU A 117 -7.81 10.57 8.91
C GLU A 117 -7.99 9.67 10.13
N ILE A 118 -7.75 8.37 9.99
CA ILE A 118 -7.79 7.43 11.11
C ILE A 118 -6.69 7.76 12.13
N VAL A 119 -5.44 7.85 11.68
CA VAL A 119 -4.28 8.05 12.56
C VAL A 119 -4.35 9.41 13.27
N ARG A 120 -4.90 10.43 12.62
CA ARG A 120 -5.04 11.79 13.18
C ARG A 120 -6.45 12.13 13.61
N ARG A 121 -7.35 11.15 13.81
CA ARG A 121 -8.78 11.34 14.13
C ARG A 121 -9.01 12.42 15.19
N ARG A 122 -8.30 12.35 16.32
CA ARG A 122 -8.44 13.32 17.43
C ARG A 122 -8.08 14.76 17.05
N ARG A 123 -7.27 14.99 16.02
CA ARG A 123 -6.82 16.32 15.57
C ARG A 123 -7.66 16.87 14.41
N ILE A 124 -8.55 16.06 13.84
CA ILE A 124 -9.38 16.43 12.69
C ILE A 124 -10.78 16.76 13.20
N TRP A 125 -11.19 18.01 13.02
CA TRP A 125 -12.39 18.57 13.64
C TRP A 125 -13.69 17.98 13.09
N TYR A 126 -13.75 17.61 11.80
CA TYR A 126 -14.93 16.99 11.18
C TYR A 126 -15.05 15.48 11.43
N MET A 127 -14.11 14.89 12.16
CA MET A 127 -14.12 13.47 12.55
C MET A 127 -14.52 13.28 14.03
N ARG A 128 -14.94 14.35 14.70
CA ARG A 128 -15.43 14.37 16.08
C ARG A 128 -16.94 14.40 16.13
#